data_AF-A0A2S2RA99-F1
#
_entry.id   AF-A0A2S2RA99-F1
#
_cell.length_a   1.000
_cell.length_b   1.000
_cell.length_c   1.000
_cell.angle_alpha   90.00
_cell.angle_beta   90.00
_cell.angle_gamma   90.00
#
_symmetry.space_group_name_H-M   'P 1'
#
loop_
_entity.id
_entity.type
_entity.pdbx_description
1 polymer ?
#
loop_
_entity_poly.entity_id
_entity_poly.type
_entity_poly.pdbx_seq_one_letter_code
_entity_poly.pdbx_strand_id
1 'polypeptide(L)'
;AYTEDEISDTRAALNAITVFIGYPVFWALYEQQGSRWTLQAMLMNGRLNFLNWTIKPDQMQAVVPLFGLLFLFLFDMMLYPLLAKIGIRKPLQKLTLSGCLAIVAFLFAALLQMNIFGKSTIVPHGEGRINIYNGFDCEVYVRSPSLRVDHIRPLGLVNVTSTLISDADVVEIVFHFDPACTLVPSDFELNTALTVINEKVNALL
;
A
#
# COMPACT_ATOMS: atom_id res chain seq x y z
N ALA A 1 -13.23 45.35 -21.84
CA ALA A 1 -12.37 45.75 -20.71
C ALA A 1 -12.81 44.94 -19.51
N TYR A 2 -11.89 44.37 -18.74
CA TYR A 2 -12.24 43.64 -17.53
C TYR A 2 -12.61 44.63 -16.43
N THR A 3 -13.60 44.27 -15.61
CA THR A 3 -14.00 45.03 -14.43
C THR A 3 -13.01 44.81 -13.29
N GLU A 4 -12.88 45.80 -12.41
CA GLU A 4 -11.99 45.71 -11.23
C GLU A 4 -12.33 44.50 -10.34
N ASP A 5 -13.61 44.15 -10.24
CA ASP A 5 -14.09 42.98 -9.51
C ASP A 5 -13.58 41.67 -10.14
N GLU A 6 -13.64 41.53 -11.47
CA GLU A 6 -13.11 40.34 -12.18
C GLU A 6 -11.59 40.19 -11.96
N ILE A 7 -10.84 41.30 -11.94
CA ILE A 7 -9.39 41.30 -11.70
C ILE A 7 -9.10 40.90 -10.24
N SER A 8 -9.87 41.42 -9.28
CA SER A 8 -9.75 41.09 -7.86
C SER A 8 -10.07 39.61 -7.60
N ASP A 9 -11.14 39.09 -8.17
CA ASP A 9 -11.55 37.69 -8.02
C ASP A 9 -10.54 36.73 -8.63
N THR A 10 -9.99 37.07 -9.80
CA THR A 10 -8.92 36.28 -10.44
C THR A 10 -7.67 36.24 -9.56
N ARG A 11 -7.30 37.36 -8.93
CA ARG A 11 -6.17 37.42 -7.99
C ARG A 11 -6.44 36.58 -6.73
N ALA A 12 -7.65 36.62 -6.19
CA ALA A 12 -8.05 35.80 -5.05
C ALA A 12 -8.01 34.30 -5.38
N ALA A 13 -8.48 33.91 -6.57
CA ALA A 13 -8.44 32.53 -7.05
C ALA A 13 -6.99 32.00 -7.20
N LEU A 14 -6.08 32.80 -7.79
CA LEU A 14 -4.66 32.43 -7.89
C LEU A 14 -3.99 32.26 -6.52
N ASN A 15 -4.33 33.12 -5.55
CA ASN A 15 -3.86 32.98 -4.18
C ASN A 15 -4.40 31.70 -3.52
N ALA A 16 -5.67 31.36 -3.74
CA ALA A 16 -6.25 30.12 -3.25
C ALA A 16 -5.54 28.90 -3.84
N ILE A 17 -5.33 28.85 -5.16
CA ILE A 17 -4.61 27.75 -5.85
C ILE A 17 -3.25 27.53 -5.20
N THR A 18 -2.50 28.60 -4.89
CA THR A 18 -1.19 28.50 -4.24
C THR A 18 -1.28 27.79 -2.88
N VAL A 19 -2.31 28.08 -2.07
CA VAL A 19 -2.55 27.39 -0.79
C VAL A 19 -2.95 25.93 -1.00
N PHE A 20 -3.70 25.64 -2.06
CA PHE A 20 -4.19 24.30 -2.39
C PHE A 20 -3.15 23.38 -3.06
N ILE A 21 -1.93 23.84 -3.36
CA ILE A 21 -0.85 22.97 -3.88
C ILE A 21 -0.54 21.80 -2.94
N GLY A 22 -0.73 21.97 -1.63
CA GLY A 22 -0.57 20.89 -0.66
C GLY A 22 -1.66 19.81 -0.72
N TYR A 23 -2.82 20.10 -1.34
CA TYR A 23 -3.96 19.19 -1.38
C TYR A 23 -3.67 17.90 -2.16
N PRO A 24 -3.14 17.93 -3.41
CA PRO A 24 -2.69 16.72 -4.10
C PRO A 24 -1.65 15.92 -3.32
N VAL A 25 -0.73 16.58 -2.63
CA VAL A 25 0.31 15.92 -1.82
C VAL A 25 -0.31 15.17 -0.65
N PHE A 26 -1.25 15.80 0.06
CA PHE A 26 -1.97 15.16 1.16
C PHE A 26 -2.74 13.92 0.68
N TRP A 27 -3.45 14.01 -0.44
CA TRP A 27 -4.16 12.86 -1.00
C TRP A 27 -3.22 11.76 -1.47
N ALA A 28 -2.09 12.11 -2.10
CA ALA A 28 -1.09 11.11 -2.48
C ALA A 28 -0.52 10.36 -1.27
N LEU A 29 -0.36 11.04 -0.12
CA LEU A 29 0.03 10.41 1.13
C LEU A 29 -1.09 9.52 1.71
N TYR A 30 -2.34 9.98 1.64
CA TYR A 30 -3.51 9.24 2.12
C TYR A 30 -3.70 7.91 1.37
N GLU A 31 -3.53 7.91 0.04
CA GLU A 31 -3.65 6.70 -0.79
C GLU A 31 -2.58 5.63 -0.49
N GLN A 32 -1.53 5.94 0.29
CA GLN A 32 -0.53 4.95 0.68
C GLN A 32 -1.10 3.83 1.57
N GLN A 33 -2.17 4.11 2.31
CA GLN A 33 -2.81 3.11 3.18
C GLN A 33 -3.37 1.94 2.37
N GLY A 34 -3.84 2.18 1.14
CA GLY A 34 -4.41 1.15 0.27
C GLY A 34 -3.35 0.37 -0.53
N SER A 35 -2.13 0.91 -0.65
CA SER A 35 -1.07 0.36 -1.48
C SER A 35 0.13 -0.09 -0.65
N ARG A 36 1.00 0.84 -0.26
CA ARG A 36 2.26 0.57 0.45
C ARG A 36 2.03 -0.04 1.83
N TRP A 37 1.03 0.41 2.57
CA TRP A 37 0.77 -0.12 3.91
C TRP A 37 0.14 -1.52 3.84
N THR A 38 -0.70 -1.79 2.84
CA THR A 38 -1.15 -3.16 2.53
C THR A 38 0.05 -4.09 2.31
N LEU A 39 1.04 -3.64 1.53
CA LEU A 39 2.26 -4.41 1.24
C LEU A 39 3.13 -4.61 2.48
N GLN A 40 3.24 -3.59 3.34
CA GLN A 40 3.89 -3.69 4.64
C GLN A 40 3.19 -4.72 5.54
N ALA A 41 1.86 -4.72 5.56
CA ALA A 41 1.06 -5.66 6.33
C ALA A 41 1.16 -7.11 5.84
N MET A 42 1.49 -7.36 4.56
CA MET A 42 1.81 -8.72 4.06
C MET A 42 3.02 -9.35 4.76
N LEU A 43 3.94 -8.52 5.27
CA LEU A 43 5.11 -8.97 6.01
C LEU A 43 4.84 -9.14 7.51
N MET A 44 3.58 -8.97 7.94
CA MET A 44 3.14 -9.09 9.32
C MET A 44 2.25 -10.33 9.49
N ASN A 45 2.11 -10.83 10.73
CA ASN A 45 1.35 -12.05 11.01
C ASN A 45 -0.18 -11.89 10.94
N GLY A 46 -0.70 -10.65 11.00
CA GLY A 46 -2.13 -10.34 10.89
C GLY A 46 -3.04 -10.96 11.95
N ARG A 47 -2.50 -11.63 12.98
CA ARG A 47 -3.27 -12.44 13.93
C ARG A 47 -3.73 -11.59 15.13
N LEU A 48 -5.04 -11.50 15.31
CA LEU A 48 -5.67 -10.88 16.47
C LEU A 48 -5.93 -11.93 17.54
N ASN A 49 -4.99 -12.07 18.48
CA ASN A 49 -5.08 -13.08 19.55
C ASN A 49 -6.36 -12.96 20.40
N PHE A 50 -6.89 -11.74 20.59
CA PHE A 50 -8.10 -11.51 21.37
C PHE A 50 -9.39 -11.97 20.67
N LEU A 51 -9.36 -12.09 19.34
CA LEU A 51 -10.53 -12.45 18.53
C LEU A 51 -10.38 -13.83 17.88
N ASN A 52 -9.25 -14.52 18.11
CA ASN A 52 -8.81 -15.72 17.39
C ASN A 52 -9.04 -15.64 15.88
N TRP A 53 -8.80 -14.46 15.31
CA TRP A 53 -9.06 -14.13 13.91
C TRP A 53 -7.79 -13.61 13.26
N THR A 54 -7.58 -13.94 11.98
CA THR A 54 -6.47 -13.41 11.19
C THR A 54 -7.02 -12.44 10.15
N ILE A 55 -6.66 -11.17 10.27
CA ILE A 55 -7.02 -10.15 9.29
C ILE A 55 -6.07 -10.26 8.11
N LYS A 56 -6.63 -10.39 6.90
CA LYS A 56 -5.85 -10.33 5.68
C LYS A 56 -5.45 -8.87 5.38
N PRO A 57 -4.27 -8.61 4.81
CA PRO A 57 -3.77 -7.25 4.65
C PRO A 57 -4.66 -6.33 3.80
N ASP A 58 -5.31 -6.86 2.77
CA ASP A 58 -6.30 -6.17 1.94
C ASP A 58 -7.56 -5.76 2.73
N GLN A 59 -7.97 -6.59 3.69
CA GLN A 59 -9.11 -6.31 4.57
C GLN A 59 -8.88 -5.13 5.50
N MET A 60 -7.64 -4.66 5.67
CA MET A 60 -7.33 -3.48 6.47
C MET A 60 -8.04 -2.23 5.93
N GLN A 61 -8.35 -2.18 4.63
CA GLN A 61 -9.10 -1.06 4.04
C GLN A 61 -10.52 -0.95 4.58
N ALA A 62 -11.12 -2.03 5.09
CA ALA A 62 -12.44 -1.99 5.73
C ALA A 62 -12.45 -1.17 7.04
N VAL A 63 -11.28 -1.00 7.66
CA VAL A 63 -11.12 -0.25 8.92
C VAL A 63 -11.18 1.26 8.68
N VAL A 64 -10.82 1.73 7.49
CA VAL A 64 -10.82 3.15 7.10
C VAL A 64 -12.21 3.80 7.23
N PRO A 65 -13.29 3.29 6.60
CA PRO A 65 -14.61 3.90 6.73
C PRO A 65 -15.16 3.81 8.16
N LEU A 66 -14.82 2.75 8.92
CA LEU A 66 -15.23 2.60 10.32
C LEU A 66 -14.61 3.69 11.20
N PHE A 67 -13.30 3.92 11.07
CA PHE A 67 -12.65 5.02 11.79
C PHE A 67 -13.09 6.39 11.28
N GLY A 68 -13.37 6.54 9.99
CA GLY A 68 -13.93 7.77 9.43
C GLY A 68 -15.24 8.16 10.13
N LEU A 69 -16.16 7.20 10.32
CA LEU A 69 -17.41 7.43 11.03
C LEU A 69 -17.19 7.71 12.52
N LEU A 70 -16.33 6.93 13.19
CA LEU A 70 -16.02 7.13 14.60
C LEU A 70 -15.40 8.51 14.86
N PHE A 71 -14.43 8.91 14.04
CA PHE A 71 -13.74 10.19 14.17
C PHE A 71 -14.64 11.36 13.80
N LEU A 72 -15.59 11.20 12.87
CA LEU A 72 -16.60 12.22 12.60
C LEU A 72 -17.35 12.61 13.88
N PHE A 73 -17.92 11.62 14.59
CA PHE A 73 -18.63 11.87 15.84
C PHE A 73 -17.71 12.38 16.96
N LEU A 74 -16.51 11.80 17.09
CA LEU A 74 -15.54 12.21 18.11
C LEU A 74 -15.06 13.64 17.90
N PHE A 75 -14.84 14.05 16.65
CA PHE A 75 -14.29 15.36 16.34
C PHE A 75 -15.32 16.46 16.58
N ASP A 76 -16.57 16.21 16.21
CA ASP A 76 -17.66 17.16 16.44
C ASP A 76 -17.97 17.34 17.93
N MET A 77 -18.04 16.26 18.69
CA MET A 77 -18.41 16.34 20.11
C MET A 77 -17.24 16.73 21.04
N MET A 78 -16.02 16.26 20.75
CA MET A 78 -14.90 16.35 21.68
C MET A 78 -13.71 17.13 21.11
N LEU A 79 -13.23 16.79 19.91
CA LEU A 79 -11.96 17.36 19.42
C LEU A 79 -12.07 18.85 19.08
N TYR A 80 -13.09 19.27 18.32
CA TYR A 80 -13.26 20.67 17.95
C TYR A 80 -13.48 21.61 19.13
N PRO A 81 -14.29 21.30 20.16
CA PRO A 81 -14.39 22.16 21.33
C PRO A 81 -13.07 22.23 22.11
N LEU A 82 -12.28 21.15 22.17
CA LEU A 82 -10.95 21.17 22.80
C LEU A 82 -9.95 22.03 22.01
N LEU A 83 -9.91 21.88 20.68
CA LEU A 83 -9.07 22.70 19.80
C LEU A 83 -9.43 24.18 19.89
N ALA A 84 -10.73 24.49 20.01
CA ALA A 84 -11.20 25.86 20.17
C ALA A 84 -10.77 26.51 21.50
N LYS A 85 -10.56 25.71 22.57
CA LYS A 85 -9.98 26.17 23.85
C LYS A 85 -8.50 26.51 23.72
N ILE A 86 -7.75 25.81 22.86
CA ILE A 86 -6.32 26.04 22.61
C ILE A 86 -6.11 27.14 21.53
N GLY A 87 -7.19 27.67 20.96
CA GLY A 87 -7.15 28.77 19.98
C GLY A 87 -7.07 28.33 18.52
N ILE A 88 -7.19 27.03 18.24
CA ILE A 88 -7.28 26.47 16.88
C ILE A 88 -8.75 26.50 16.45
N ARG A 89 -9.11 27.50 15.65
CA ARG A 89 -10.50 27.71 15.21
C ARG A 89 -10.64 27.82 13.70
N LYS A 90 -9.62 28.37 13.02
CA LYS A 90 -9.69 28.62 11.58
C LYS A 90 -9.58 27.30 10.81
N PRO A 91 -10.32 27.14 9.69
CA PRO A 91 -10.24 25.93 8.86
C PRO A 91 -8.80 25.61 8.42
N LEU A 92 -8.01 26.64 8.07
CA LEU A 92 -6.64 26.46 7.64
C LEU A 92 -5.72 25.90 8.75
N GLN A 93 -5.94 26.29 10.02
CA GLN A 93 -5.18 25.75 11.15
C GLN A 93 -5.49 24.26 11.38
N LYS A 94 -6.76 23.86 11.19
CA LYS A 94 -7.18 22.46 11.28
C LYS A 94 -6.52 21.61 10.18
N LEU A 95 -6.45 22.15 8.96
CA LEU A 95 -5.77 21.51 7.83
C LEU A 95 -4.26 21.36 8.08
N THR A 96 -3.60 22.37 8.64
CA THR A 96 -2.19 22.25 9.02
C THR A 96 -1.99 21.20 10.12
N LEU A 97 -2.87 21.15 11.12
CA LEU A 97 -2.82 20.14 12.19
C LEU A 97 -2.96 18.72 11.64
N SER A 98 -3.89 18.48 10.71
CA SER A 98 -4.00 17.16 10.05
C SER A 98 -2.75 16.80 9.25
N GLY A 99 -2.11 17.79 8.60
CA GLY A 99 -0.83 17.61 7.94
C GLY A 99 0.28 17.19 8.91
N CYS A 100 0.38 17.83 10.08
CA CYS A 100 1.33 17.43 11.12
C CYS A 100 1.06 16.00 11.64
N LEU A 101 -0.21 15.64 11.83
CA LEU A 101 -0.60 14.28 12.22
C LEU A 101 -0.25 13.24 11.15
N ALA A 102 -0.38 13.59 9.86
CA ALA A 102 0.07 12.74 8.77
C ALA A 102 1.59 12.48 8.85
N ILE A 103 2.41 13.50 9.09
CA ILE A 103 3.87 13.32 9.29
C ILE A 103 4.15 12.31 10.41
N VAL A 104 3.45 12.44 11.54
CA VAL A 104 3.59 11.51 12.67
C VAL A 104 3.19 10.08 12.28
N ALA A 105 2.09 9.91 11.53
CA ALA A 105 1.68 8.59 11.04
C ALA A 105 2.75 7.95 10.13
N PHE A 106 3.36 8.74 9.24
CA PHE A 106 4.45 8.28 8.39
C PHE A 106 5.72 7.91 9.17
N LEU A 107 6.04 8.61 10.26
CA LEU A 107 7.11 8.22 11.16
C LEU A 107 6.84 6.85 11.80
N PHE A 108 5.60 6.60 12.25
CA PHE A 108 5.24 5.28 12.76
C PHE A 108 5.33 4.18 11.69
N ALA A 109 4.86 4.44 10.47
CA ALA A 109 4.98 3.52 9.36
C ALA A 109 6.45 3.19 9.03
N ALA A 110 7.34 4.19 9.05
CA ALA A 110 8.77 4.01 8.84
C ALA A 110 9.44 3.20 9.97
N LEU A 111 9.14 3.53 11.24
CA LEU A 111 9.63 2.78 12.40
C LEU A 111 9.17 1.31 12.35
N LEU A 112 7.91 1.06 11.99
CA LEU A 112 7.38 -0.28 11.79
C LEU A 112 8.12 -1.00 10.67
N GLN A 113 8.38 -0.33 9.55
CA GLN A 113 9.13 -0.90 8.43
C GLN A 113 10.54 -1.34 8.84
N MET A 114 11.24 -0.53 9.63
CA MET A 114 12.56 -0.90 10.15
C MET A 114 12.53 -2.14 11.03
N ASN A 115 11.48 -2.30 11.85
CA ASN A 115 11.29 -3.49 12.67
C ASN A 115 10.96 -4.74 11.85
N ILE A 116 10.24 -4.59 10.74
CA ILE A 116 9.94 -5.68 9.80
C ILE A 116 11.21 -6.11 9.07
N PHE A 117 11.97 -5.17 8.51
CA PHE A 117 13.22 -5.47 7.80
C PHE A 117 14.32 -6.02 8.69
N GLY A 118 14.42 -5.55 9.94
CA GLY A 118 15.34 -6.09 10.93
C GLY A 118 15.12 -7.56 11.29
N LYS A 119 13.99 -8.17 10.88
CA LYS A 119 13.67 -9.57 11.20
C LYS A 119 13.87 -10.57 10.06
N SER A 120 13.79 -10.22 8.77
CA SER A 120 13.91 -11.23 7.68
C SER A 120 13.77 -10.69 6.23
N THR A 121 14.56 -9.72 5.77
CA THR A 121 14.57 -9.33 4.34
C THR A 121 15.95 -9.17 3.72
N ILE A 122 16.98 -9.75 4.33
CA ILE A 122 18.27 -9.89 3.66
C ILE A 122 18.11 -11.04 2.66
N VAL A 123 17.99 -10.72 1.39
CA VAL A 123 18.10 -11.74 0.33
C VAL A 123 19.60 -12.07 0.22
N PRO A 124 20.02 -13.32 0.40
CA PRO A 124 21.42 -13.70 0.26
C PRO A 124 21.99 -13.28 -1.09
N HIS A 125 23.30 -13.00 -1.14
CA HIS A 125 23.96 -12.68 -2.41
C HIS A 125 23.77 -13.83 -3.42
N GLY A 126 23.27 -13.51 -4.62
CA GLY A 126 23.00 -14.49 -5.69
C GLY A 126 21.59 -15.07 -5.69
N GLU A 127 20.74 -14.69 -4.73
CA GLU A 127 19.33 -15.05 -4.69
C GLU A 127 18.44 -13.84 -5.01
N GLY A 128 17.30 -14.11 -5.64
CA GLY A 128 16.18 -13.17 -5.80
C GLY A 128 14.95 -13.74 -5.09
N ARG A 129 14.11 -12.87 -4.52
CA ARG A 129 12.86 -13.30 -3.88
C ARG A 129 11.66 -12.73 -4.64
N ILE A 130 10.79 -13.61 -5.10
CA ILE A 130 9.54 -13.29 -5.79
C ILE A 130 8.40 -13.69 -4.86
N ASN A 131 7.47 -12.78 -4.61
CA ASN A 131 6.28 -13.06 -3.82
C ASN A 131 5.08 -13.05 -4.78
N ILE A 132 4.39 -14.20 -4.91
CA ILE A 132 3.25 -14.38 -5.81
C ILE A 132 1.97 -14.47 -4.97
N TYR A 133 0.98 -13.67 -5.35
CA TYR A 133 -0.29 -13.55 -4.63
C TYR A 133 -1.44 -14.06 -5.48
N ASN A 134 -2.22 -14.98 -4.93
CA ASN A 134 -3.48 -15.37 -5.51
C ASN A 134 -4.59 -14.45 -4.98
N GLY A 135 -5.13 -13.60 -5.84
CA GLY A 135 -6.26 -12.71 -5.51
C GLY A 135 -7.63 -13.37 -5.65
N PHE A 136 -7.70 -14.63 -6.08
CA PHE A 136 -8.94 -15.36 -6.30
C PHE A 136 -9.28 -16.26 -5.10
N ASP A 137 -10.58 -16.55 -4.92
CA ASP A 137 -11.08 -17.44 -3.88
C ASP A 137 -11.10 -18.93 -4.30
N CYS A 138 -10.17 -19.31 -5.17
CA CYS A 138 -10.02 -20.63 -5.76
C CYS A 138 -8.54 -21.00 -5.85
N GLU A 139 -8.23 -22.28 -6.04
CA GLU A 139 -6.84 -22.73 -6.20
C GLU A 139 -6.26 -22.32 -7.55
N VAL A 140 -5.01 -21.87 -7.54
CA VAL A 140 -4.26 -21.52 -8.75
C VAL A 140 -3.01 -22.38 -8.81
N TYR A 141 -2.88 -23.17 -9.86
CA TYR A 141 -1.76 -24.06 -10.09
C TYR A 141 -0.67 -23.32 -10.87
N VAL A 142 0.57 -23.50 -10.44
CA VAL A 142 1.73 -22.82 -11.04
C VAL A 142 2.58 -23.87 -11.72
N ARG A 143 2.92 -23.63 -12.98
CA ARG A 143 3.87 -24.45 -13.72
C ARG A 143 5.04 -23.60 -14.14
N SER A 144 6.21 -23.92 -13.62
CA SER A 144 7.46 -23.26 -14.00
C SER A 144 8.59 -24.30 -14.07
N PRO A 145 9.48 -24.23 -15.08
CA PRO A 145 10.67 -25.08 -15.14
C PRO A 145 11.66 -24.79 -14.01
N SER A 146 11.69 -23.53 -13.55
CA SER A 146 12.75 -23.01 -12.66
C SER A 146 12.28 -22.79 -11.22
N LEU A 147 10.96 -22.74 -10.97
CA LEU A 147 10.39 -22.52 -9.63
C LEU A 147 9.71 -23.79 -9.10
N ARG A 148 10.07 -24.19 -7.88
CA ARG A 148 9.41 -25.30 -7.16
C ARG A 148 8.16 -24.80 -6.43
N VAL A 149 7.09 -24.55 -7.18
CA VAL A 149 5.76 -24.20 -6.66
C VAL A 149 4.71 -24.97 -7.42
N ASP A 150 3.85 -25.70 -6.72
CA ASP A 150 2.81 -26.52 -7.36
C ASP A 150 1.46 -25.79 -7.43
N HIS A 151 1.05 -25.17 -6.33
CA HIS A 151 -0.24 -24.48 -6.21
C HIS A 151 -0.18 -23.34 -5.20
N ILE A 152 -1.09 -22.37 -5.38
CA ILE A 152 -1.32 -21.23 -4.50
C ILE A 152 -2.76 -21.33 -4.01
N ARG A 153 -2.92 -21.42 -2.68
CA ARG A 153 -4.23 -21.49 -2.03
C ARG A 153 -5.09 -20.26 -2.33
N PRO A 154 -6.43 -20.37 -2.19
CA PRO A 154 -7.34 -19.23 -2.28
C PRO A 154 -6.88 -18.06 -1.41
N LEU A 155 -6.81 -16.86 -1.98
CA LEU A 155 -6.43 -15.63 -1.27
C LEU A 155 -5.10 -15.77 -0.50
N GLY A 156 -4.18 -16.57 -1.05
CA GLY A 156 -2.92 -16.98 -0.45
C GLY A 156 -1.68 -16.32 -1.07
N LEU A 157 -0.56 -16.43 -0.35
CA LEU A 157 0.76 -15.96 -0.78
C LEU A 157 1.73 -17.14 -0.84
N VAL A 158 2.53 -17.19 -1.91
CA VAL A 158 3.71 -18.07 -1.99
C VAL A 158 4.97 -17.23 -2.20
N ASN A 159 5.98 -17.51 -1.37
CA ASN A 159 7.30 -16.91 -1.48
C ASN A 159 8.21 -17.85 -2.24
N VAL A 160 8.79 -17.36 -3.33
CA VAL A 160 9.68 -18.15 -4.19
C VAL A 160 11.05 -17.51 -4.21
N THR A 161 12.07 -18.32 -3.98
CA THR A 161 13.47 -17.92 -4.08
C THR A 161 14.02 -18.42 -5.41
N SER A 162 14.51 -17.52 -6.26
CA SER A 162 15.20 -17.86 -7.49
C SER A 162 16.70 -17.67 -7.29
N THR A 163 17.49 -18.72 -7.49
CA THR A 163 18.95 -18.61 -7.58
C THR A 163 19.31 -18.20 -9.01
N LEU A 164 20.09 -17.13 -9.19
CA LEU A 164 20.54 -16.70 -10.51
C LEU A 164 21.63 -17.65 -11.02
N ILE A 165 21.38 -18.35 -12.13
CA ILE A 165 22.35 -19.23 -12.80
C ILE A 165 23.17 -18.43 -13.84
N SER A 166 22.65 -17.29 -14.34
CA SER A 166 23.27 -16.41 -15.35
C SER A 166 23.10 -14.91 -15.02
N ASP A 167 23.84 -14.01 -15.71
CA ASP A 167 23.76 -12.54 -15.54
C ASP A 167 22.36 -11.96 -15.83
N ALA A 168 21.59 -12.63 -16.70
CA ALA A 168 20.16 -12.42 -16.89
C ALA A 168 19.51 -13.79 -17.12
N ASP A 169 18.45 -14.08 -16.36
CA ASP A 169 17.68 -15.33 -16.49
C ASP A 169 16.19 -15.01 -16.69
N VAL A 170 15.52 -15.79 -17.53
CA VAL A 170 14.10 -15.62 -17.82
C VAL A 170 13.33 -16.75 -17.16
N VAL A 171 12.53 -16.41 -16.16
CA VAL A 171 11.68 -17.35 -15.43
C VAL A 171 10.30 -17.33 -16.06
N GLU A 172 9.99 -18.37 -16.82
CA GLU A 172 8.64 -18.59 -17.36
C GLU A 172 7.74 -19.18 -16.28
N ILE A 173 6.56 -18.58 -16.13
CA ILE A 173 5.54 -18.98 -15.18
C ILE A 173 4.20 -19.04 -15.90
N VAL A 174 3.63 -20.24 -15.91
CA VAL A 174 2.29 -20.51 -16.43
C VAL A 174 1.35 -20.73 -15.25
N PHE A 175 0.26 -19.98 -15.21
CA PHE A 175 -0.79 -20.15 -14.20
C PHE A 175 -2.00 -20.84 -14.82
N HIS A 176 -2.44 -21.92 -14.17
CA HIS A 176 -3.71 -22.60 -14.47
C HIS A 176 -4.68 -22.36 -13.32
N PHE A 177 -5.91 -22.01 -13.66
CA PHE A 177 -6.96 -21.71 -12.68
C PHE A 177 -7.88 -22.93 -12.51
N ASP A 178 -8.24 -23.25 -11.26
CA ASP A 178 -9.25 -24.26 -10.98
C ASP A 178 -10.58 -23.89 -11.66
N PRO A 179 -11.33 -24.84 -12.26
CA PRO A 179 -12.69 -24.62 -12.75
C PRO A 179 -13.65 -23.96 -11.74
N ALA A 180 -13.37 -24.02 -10.44
CA ALA A 180 -14.10 -23.29 -9.40
C ALA A 180 -13.97 -21.75 -9.50
N CYS A 181 -12.99 -21.24 -10.24
CA CYS A 181 -12.76 -19.81 -10.44
C CYS A 181 -13.80 -19.19 -11.40
N THR A 182 -14.94 -18.72 -10.89
CA THR A 182 -16.02 -18.13 -11.72
C THR A 182 -15.64 -16.82 -12.43
N LEU A 183 -14.56 -16.17 -12.01
CA LEU A 183 -14.08 -14.89 -12.56
C LEU A 183 -13.17 -15.08 -13.78
N VAL A 184 -12.75 -16.32 -14.07
CA VAL A 184 -11.79 -16.65 -15.12
C VAL A 184 -12.42 -17.67 -16.06
N PRO A 185 -12.30 -17.51 -17.39
CA PRO A 185 -12.77 -18.53 -18.34
C PRO A 185 -12.10 -19.89 -18.08
N SER A 186 -12.84 -20.98 -18.27
CA SER A 186 -12.44 -22.36 -17.92
C SER A 186 -11.14 -22.86 -18.58
N ASP A 187 -10.69 -22.22 -19.67
CA ASP A 187 -9.49 -22.60 -20.43
C ASP A 187 -8.46 -21.46 -20.51
N PHE A 188 -8.54 -20.49 -19.60
CA PHE A 188 -7.60 -19.38 -19.59
C PHE A 188 -6.30 -19.78 -18.89
N GLU A 189 -5.21 -19.79 -19.65
CA GLU A 189 -3.85 -19.93 -19.13
C GLU A 189 -3.14 -18.57 -19.17
N LEU A 190 -2.59 -18.16 -18.04
CA LEU A 190 -1.81 -16.92 -17.96
C LEU A 190 -0.31 -17.26 -18.08
N ASN A 191 0.26 -16.93 -19.24
CA ASN A 191 1.69 -17.07 -19.50
C ASN A 191 2.39 -15.77 -19.18
N THR A 192 3.32 -15.80 -18.22
CA THR A 192 4.13 -14.65 -17.82
C THR A 192 5.60 -15.02 -17.81
N ALA A 193 6.44 -14.14 -18.33
CA ALA A 193 7.89 -14.28 -18.28
C ALA A 193 8.47 -13.18 -17.39
N LEU A 194 9.26 -13.58 -16.40
CA LEU A 194 9.95 -12.66 -15.51
C LEU A 194 11.45 -12.66 -15.85
N THR A 195 11.98 -11.50 -16.18
CA THR A 195 13.43 -11.35 -16.39
C THR A 195 14.07 -10.97 -15.07
N VAL A 196 14.93 -11.84 -14.54
CA VAL A 196 15.73 -11.58 -13.34
C VAL A 196 17.12 -11.18 -13.81
N ILE A 197 17.55 -9.96 -13.47
CA ILE A 197 18.85 -9.40 -13.86
C ILE A 197 19.71 -9.27 -12.61
N ASN A 198 20.96 -9.72 -12.69
CA ASN A 198 21.93 -9.50 -11.63
C ASN A 198 22.46 -8.06 -11.70
N GLU A 199 21.91 -7.16 -10.88
CA GLU A 199 22.49 -5.81 -10.76
C GLU A 199 23.77 -5.86 -9.91
N LYS A 200 24.91 -5.54 -10.53
CA LYS A 200 26.10 -5.13 -9.79
C LYS A 200 25.80 -3.81 -9.10
N VAL A 201 25.40 -3.87 -7.83
CA VAL A 201 25.34 -2.69 -6.99
C VAL A 201 26.77 -2.20 -6.80
N ASN A 202 27.20 -1.26 -7.65
CA ASN A 202 28.39 -0.47 -7.38
C ASN A 202 28.08 0.33 -6.12
N ALA A 203 28.57 -0.15 -4.97
CA ALA A 203 28.58 0.61 -3.75
C ALA A 203 29.45 1.86 -3.99
N LEU A 204 28.81 2.95 -4.41
CA LEU A 204 29.37 4.29 -4.25
C LEU A 204 29.14 4.68 -2.79
N LEU A 205 30.02 4.19 -1.93
CA LEU A 205 30.37 4.77 -0.63
C LEU A 205 31.85 5.12 -0.65
#